data_AF-A0A4Y8ICZ8-F1
#
_entry.id   AF-A0A4Y8ICZ8-F1
#
_cell.length_a   1.000
_cell.length_b   1.000
_cell.length_c   1.000
_cell.angle_alpha   90.00
_cell.angle_beta   90.00
_cell.angle_gamma   90.00
#
_symmetry.space_group_name_H-M   'P 1'
#
loop_
_entity.id
_entity.type
_entity.pdbx_description
1 polymer ?
#
loop_
_entity_poly.entity_id
_entity_poly.type
_entity_poly.pdbx_seq_one_letter_code
_entity_poly.pdbx_strand_id
1 'polypeptide(L)'
;MKFEYKLSGLGWADGLIEANSQTYNFNISYLSDGLGDFLTALMELNQYCVPEDEVKVQTSCTWHAEPSGTELILKLSDKMLNIKMISYDDIDLKLSKQIEIDTSVSYYEFLFIVIERLDFLLKKHGLIGYRDTWYEHDFPISSYLKLKQYLISKSSFHTETFVELGYEMEKSDINEEMKLLMKYL
;
A
#
# COMPACT_ATOMS: atom_id res chain seq x y z
N MET A 1 16.49 0.95 6.00
CA MET A 1 15.07 1.32 5.99
C MET A 1 14.27 0.17 6.58
N LYS A 2 13.19 0.46 7.31
CA LYS A 2 12.31 -0.55 7.90
C LYS A 2 10.86 -0.15 7.72
N PHE A 3 10.02 -1.12 7.41
CA PHE A 3 8.57 -1.01 7.47
C PHE A 3 8.05 -2.18 8.31
N GLU A 4 7.01 -1.96 9.10
CA GLU A 4 6.23 -3.02 9.75
C GLU A 4 4.74 -2.67 9.64
N TYR A 5 3.93 -3.70 9.46
CA TYR A 5 2.47 -3.61 9.49
C TYR A 5 1.95 -4.91 10.11
N LYS A 6 1.16 -4.81 11.17
CA LYS A 6 0.62 -5.96 11.90
C LYS A 6 -0.80 -5.66 12.34
N LEU A 7 -1.70 -6.62 12.13
CA LEU A 7 -3.01 -6.58 12.76
C LEU A 7 -2.82 -6.73 14.28
N SER A 8 -3.29 -5.74 15.04
CA SER A 8 -3.10 -5.61 16.49
C SER A 8 -4.38 -5.85 17.29
N GLY A 9 -5.53 -5.89 16.62
CA GLY A 9 -6.82 -6.18 17.20
C GLY A 9 -7.91 -6.23 16.12
N LEU A 10 -9.16 -6.48 16.54
CA LEU A 10 -10.30 -6.47 15.64
C LEU A 10 -10.49 -5.04 15.08
N GLY A 11 -10.24 -4.85 13.78
CA GLY A 11 -10.31 -3.55 13.14
C GLY A 11 -9.14 -2.61 13.48
N TRP A 12 -8.00 -3.16 13.93
CA TRP A 12 -6.83 -2.38 14.29
C TRP A 12 -5.54 -2.95 13.71
N ALA A 13 -4.66 -2.05 13.29
CA ALA A 13 -3.31 -2.38 12.86
C ALA A 13 -2.31 -1.39 13.45
N ASP A 14 -1.14 -1.92 13.80
CA ASP A 14 0.01 -1.16 14.24
C ASP A 14 1.11 -1.27 13.19
N GLY A 15 1.85 -0.19 13.01
CA GLY A 15 2.97 -0.18 12.09
C GLY A 15 4.09 0.76 12.50
N LEU A 16 5.19 0.63 11.77
CA LEU A 16 6.41 1.37 11.99
C LEU A 16 7.04 1.70 10.64
N ILE A 17 7.48 2.94 10.47
CA ILE A 17 8.40 3.33 9.39
C ILE A 17 9.68 3.87 10.00
N GLU A 18 10.82 3.39 9.51
CA GLU A 18 12.15 3.91 9.85
C GLU A 18 12.94 4.19 8.56
N ALA A 19 13.34 5.44 8.37
CA ALA A 19 14.10 5.88 7.22
C ALA A 19 15.00 7.07 7.59
N ASN A 20 16.27 7.02 7.20
CA ASN A 20 17.24 8.11 7.38
C ASN A 20 17.25 8.69 8.82
N SER A 21 17.30 7.80 9.82
CA SER A 21 17.27 8.12 11.26
C SER A 21 15.98 8.74 11.79
N GLN A 22 14.93 8.84 10.96
CA GLN A 22 13.58 9.20 11.38
C GLN A 22 12.78 7.92 11.60
N THR A 23 12.03 7.86 12.70
CA THR A 23 11.23 6.69 13.09
C THR A 23 9.86 7.17 13.52
N TYR A 24 8.80 6.54 13.01
CA TYR A 24 7.45 6.85 13.40
C TYR A 24 6.62 5.57 13.56
N ASN A 25 5.99 5.44 14.72
CA ASN A 25 5.01 4.39 14.99
C ASN A 25 3.62 4.97 14.69
N PHE A 26 2.80 4.21 13.98
CA PHE A 26 1.45 4.62 13.64
C PHE A 26 0.46 3.50 13.98
N ASN A 27 -0.78 3.90 14.22
CA ASN A 27 -1.91 3.00 14.33
C ASN A 27 -2.91 3.31 13.22
N ILE A 28 -3.70 2.32 12.86
CA ILE A 28 -4.78 2.44 11.89
C ILE A 28 -5.99 1.70 12.44
N SER A 29 -7.15 2.34 12.45
CA SER A 29 -8.44 1.75 12.74
C SER A 29 -9.20 1.42 11.46
N TYR A 30 -10.24 0.60 11.61
CA TYR A 30 -11.19 0.22 10.57
C TYR A 30 -11.93 1.39 9.91
N LEU A 31 -11.80 2.63 10.40
CA LEU A 31 -12.40 3.82 9.78
C LEU A 31 -11.83 4.17 8.39
N SER A 32 -10.75 3.52 7.98
CA SER A 32 -10.15 3.67 6.66
C SER A 32 -9.64 2.33 6.14
N ASP A 33 -9.64 2.13 4.81
CA ASP A 33 -8.90 1.03 4.19
C ASP A 33 -7.41 1.38 4.11
N GLY A 34 -6.78 1.54 5.28
CA GLY A 34 -5.43 2.14 5.35
C GLY A 34 -4.38 1.37 4.56
N LEU A 35 -4.51 0.03 4.44
CA LEU A 35 -3.60 -0.76 3.62
C LEU A 35 -3.95 -0.67 2.13
N GLY A 36 -5.24 -0.76 1.76
CA GLY A 36 -5.68 -0.65 0.37
C GLY A 36 -5.35 0.70 -0.23
N ASP A 37 -5.63 1.79 0.48
CA ASP A 37 -5.33 3.16 0.07
C ASP A 37 -3.82 3.39 -0.05
N PHE A 38 -3.04 2.84 0.87
CA PHE A 38 -1.57 2.95 0.83
C PHE A 38 -0.98 2.24 -0.40
N LEU A 39 -1.41 1.01 -0.69
CA LEU A 39 -0.93 0.30 -1.88
C LEU A 39 -1.40 0.96 -3.18
N THR A 40 -2.61 1.50 -3.20
CA THR A 40 -3.13 2.26 -4.35
C THR A 40 -2.30 3.51 -4.57
N ALA A 41 -2.03 4.30 -3.52
CA ALA A 41 -1.18 5.47 -3.58
C ALA A 41 0.24 5.14 -4.07
N LEU A 42 0.79 3.97 -3.71
CA LEU A 42 2.08 3.51 -4.23
C LEU A 42 2.01 3.11 -5.70
N MET A 43 0.96 2.42 -6.12
CA MET A 43 0.78 1.98 -7.51
C MET A 43 0.63 3.14 -8.48
N GLU A 44 -0.17 4.15 -8.11
CA GLU A 44 -0.43 5.31 -8.95
C GLU A 44 0.87 6.10 -9.25
N LEU A 45 1.94 5.92 -8.48
CA LEU A 45 3.26 6.49 -8.77
C LEU A 45 4.07 5.69 -9.82
N ASN A 46 3.54 4.58 -10.32
CA ASN A 46 4.29 3.62 -11.14
C ASN A 46 3.54 3.25 -12.42
N GLN A 47 4.10 3.69 -13.55
CA GLN A 47 3.58 3.42 -14.91
C GLN A 47 3.42 1.93 -15.27
N TYR A 48 4.02 1.01 -14.51
CA TYR A 48 3.83 -0.42 -14.71
C TYR A 48 2.66 -0.99 -13.91
N CYS A 49 2.07 -0.23 -13.00
CA CYS A 49 0.98 -0.70 -12.13
C CYS A 49 -0.39 -0.17 -12.55
N VAL A 50 -0.41 0.99 -13.22
CA VAL A 50 -1.64 1.68 -13.65
C VAL A 50 -1.52 2.14 -15.12
N PRO A 51 -2.64 2.38 -15.81
CA PRO A 51 -2.66 3.05 -17.12
C PRO A 51 -1.91 4.38 -17.12
N GLU A 52 -1.43 4.82 -18.29
CA GLU A 52 -0.58 6.01 -18.43
C GLU A 52 -1.25 7.29 -17.91
N ASP A 53 -2.56 7.44 -18.10
CA ASP A 53 -3.37 8.59 -17.67
C ASP A 53 -3.69 8.57 -16.16
N GLU A 54 -3.49 7.44 -15.49
CA GLU A 54 -3.62 7.30 -14.03
C GLU A 54 -2.29 7.51 -13.29
N VAL A 55 -1.16 7.59 -14.00
CA VAL A 55 0.15 7.80 -13.37
C VAL A 55 0.24 9.20 -12.78
N LYS A 56 0.54 9.27 -11.49
CA LYS A 56 0.70 10.50 -10.73
C LYS A 56 2.15 10.71 -10.33
N VAL A 57 2.52 11.97 -10.16
CA VAL A 57 3.82 12.37 -9.57
C VAL A 57 3.75 12.42 -8.04
N GLN A 58 2.55 12.64 -7.51
CA GLN A 58 2.30 12.73 -6.08
C GLN A 58 0.95 12.09 -5.73
N THR A 59 0.93 11.34 -4.64
CA THR A 59 -0.25 10.69 -4.08
C THR A 59 -0.32 10.92 -2.58
N SER A 60 -1.48 10.65 -2.01
CA SER A 60 -1.69 10.76 -0.57
C SER A 60 -2.76 9.80 -0.10
N CYS A 61 -2.66 9.36 1.14
CA CYS A 61 -3.70 8.61 1.83
C CYS A 61 -3.75 9.01 3.31
N THR A 62 -4.80 8.59 4.00
CA THR A 62 -5.04 8.93 5.40
C THR A 62 -5.29 7.67 6.21
N TRP A 63 -4.59 7.56 7.32
CA TRP A 63 -4.76 6.49 8.30
C TRP A 63 -5.43 7.06 9.54
N HIS A 64 -6.69 6.68 9.77
CA HIS A 64 -7.43 7.09 10.97
C HIS A 64 -7.06 6.21 12.16
N ALA A 65 -7.01 6.79 13.36
CA ALA A 65 -6.68 6.13 14.63
C ALA A 65 -7.41 6.82 15.80
N GLU A 66 -8.71 7.08 15.61
CA GLU A 66 -9.72 7.57 16.56
C GLU A 66 -9.23 8.23 17.87
N PRO A 67 -9.34 9.58 18.03
CA PRO A 67 -9.58 10.58 16.98
C PRO A 67 -8.32 10.93 16.20
N SER A 68 -7.17 10.42 16.63
CA SER A 68 -5.88 10.71 16.02
C SER A 68 -5.79 10.16 14.60
N GLY A 69 -4.75 10.53 13.88
CA GLY A 69 -4.49 9.93 12.58
C GLY A 69 -3.21 10.42 11.95
N THR A 70 -2.88 9.83 10.80
CA THR A 70 -1.71 10.17 10.00
C THR A 70 -2.10 10.46 8.55
N GLU A 71 -1.69 11.61 8.03
CA GLU A 71 -1.70 11.91 6.60
C GLU A 71 -0.34 11.49 6.00
N LEU A 72 -0.36 10.60 5.01
CA LEU A 72 0.80 10.16 4.27
C LEU A 72 0.79 10.81 2.89
N ILE A 73 1.87 11.52 2.55
CA ILE A 73 2.08 12.14 1.24
C ILE A 73 3.32 11.50 0.61
N LEU A 74 3.17 11.03 -0.61
CA LEU A 74 4.19 10.32 -1.37
C LEU A 74 4.44 11.07 -2.67
N LYS A 75 5.70 11.41 -2.95
CA LYS A 75 6.08 12.09 -4.19
C LYS A 75 7.25 11.39 -4.85
N LEU A 76 7.10 11.00 -6.11
CA LEU A 76 8.15 10.33 -6.86
C LEU A 76 8.85 11.32 -7.79
N SER A 77 10.18 11.35 -7.74
CA SER A 77 11.02 12.12 -8.67
C SER A 77 12.28 11.31 -8.97
N ASP A 78 12.57 11.04 -10.24
CA ASP A 78 13.78 10.32 -10.68
C ASP A 78 14.09 9.05 -9.86
N LYS A 79 13.06 8.24 -9.59
CA LYS A 79 13.10 6.99 -8.78
C LYS A 79 13.30 7.18 -7.27
N MET A 80 13.44 8.42 -6.81
CA MET A 80 13.47 8.75 -5.39
C MET A 80 12.05 9.09 -4.92
N LEU A 81 11.59 8.35 -3.91
CA LEU A 81 10.32 8.58 -3.25
C LEU A 81 10.56 9.48 -2.04
N ASN A 82 10.01 10.68 -2.07
CA ASN A 82 9.82 11.47 -0.85
C ASN A 82 8.60 10.92 -0.10
N ILE A 83 8.82 10.57 1.16
CA ILE A 83 7.81 10.09 2.09
C ILE A 83 7.65 11.18 3.15
N LYS A 84 6.43 11.69 3.27
CA LYS A 84 6.07 12.65 4.30
C LYS A 84 4.90 12.12 5.12
N MET A 85 5.09 12.00 6.42
CA MET A 85 4.06 11.54 7.37
C MET A 85 3.77 12.64 8.36
N ILE A 86 2.49 12.99 8.47
CA ILE A 86 2.01 14.08 9.31
C ILE A 86 1.00 13.50 10.29
N SER A 87 1.29 13.59 11.59
CA SER A 87 0.40 13.15 12.66
C SER A 87 -0.49 14.29 13.14
N TYR A 88 -1.65 13.89 13.67
CA TYR A 88 -2.65 14.77 14.25
C TYR A 88 -3.25 14.12 15.51
N ASP A 89 -3.47 14.90 16.55
CA ASP A 89 -4.23 14.45 17.73
C ASP A 89 -5.71 14.20 17.38
N ASP A 90 -6.23 14.99 16.45
CA ASP A 90 -7.54 14.83 15.82
C ASP A 90 -7.38 15.12 14.33
N ILE A 91 -7.51 14.09 13.48
CA ILE A 91 -7.22 14.21 12.05
C ILE A 91 -8.30 14.96 11.28
N ASP A 92 -9.55 14.85 11.69
CA ASP A 92 -10.68 15.52 11.06
C ASP A 92 -10.62 17.03 11.32
N LEU A 93 -10.26 17.41 12.55
CA LEU A 93 -10.06 18.79 12.96
C LEU A 93 -8.65 19.32 12.64
N LYS A 94 -7.74 18.46 12.19
CA LYS A 94 -6.32 18.75 11.93
C LYS A 94 -5.61 19.41 13.10
N LEU A 95 -5.89 18.95 14.33
CA LEU A 95 -5.30 19.48 15.56
C LEU A 95 -3.88 18.93 15.80
N SER A 96 -3.04 19.74 16.45
CA SER A 96 -1.68 19.37 16.86
C SER A 96 -0.79 18.80 15.74
N LYS A 97 -0.92 19.36 14.53
CA LYS A 97 -0.15 18.93 13.35
C LYS A 97 1.35 18.80 13.64
N GLN A 98 1.91 17.61 13.45
CA GLN A 98 3.34 17.33 13.60
C GLN A 98 3.88 16.57 12.39
N ILE A 99 5.05 16.96 11.89
CA ILE A 99 5.74 16.24 10.81
C ILE A 99 6.66 15.21 11.46
N GLU A 100 6.34 13.94 11.26
CA GLU A 100 7.03 12.82 11.91
C GLU A 100 8.10 12.22 11.01
N ILE A 101 7.78 12.10 9.72
CA ILE A 101 8.73 11.71 8.67
C ILE A 101 8.68 12.78 7.57
N ASP A 102 9.83 13.23 7.11
CA ASP A 102 10.00 13.92 5.83
C ASP A 102 11.38 13.57 5.28
N THR A 103 11.41 12.59 4.38
CA THR A 103 12.67 12.06 3.87
C THR A 103 12.54 11.45 2.49
N SER A 104 13.66 11.21 1.82
CA SER A 104 13.69 10.60 0.49
C SER A 104 14.44 9.27 0.51
N VAL A 105 13.87 8.27 -0.15
CA VAL A 105 14.39 6.91 -0.25
C VAL A 105 14.26 6.40 -1.69
N SER A 106 14.92 5.28 -2.03
CA SER A 106 14.68 4.60 -3.29
C SER A 106 13.26 4.03 -3.31
N TYR A 107 12.46 4.38 -4.33
CA TYR A 107 11.11 3.86 -4.50
C TYR A 107 11.11 2.33 -4.60
N TYR A 108 12.08 1.77 -5.34
CA TYR A 108 12.19 0.33 -5.51
C TYR A 108 12.51 -0.39 -4.19
N GLU A 109 13.46 0.12 -3.41
CA GLU A 109 13.81 -0.48 -2.11
C GLU A 109 12.65 -0.36 -1.13
N PHE A 110 11.92 0.77 -1.12
CA PHE A 110 10.75 0.93 -0.28
C PHE A 110 9.65 -0.07 -0.63
N LEU A 111 9.29 -0.18 -1.92
CA LEU A 111 8.34 -1.17 -2.38
C LEU A 111 8.75 -2.59 -2.01
N PHE A 112 10.03 -2.94 -2.19
CA PHE A 112 10.53 -4.27 -1.84
C PHE A 112 10.26 -4.59 -0.37
N ILE A 113 10.62 -3.67 0.54
CA ILE A 113 10.40 -3.86 1.98
C ILE A 113 8.90 -3.92 2.31
N VAL A 114 8.07 -3.07 1.69
CA VAL A 114 6.61 -3.08 1.91
C VAL A 114 6.03 -4.43 1.48
N ILE A 115 6.30 -4.89 0.26
CA ILE A 115 5.75 -6.14 -0.27
C ILE A 115 6.29 -7.36 0.49
N GLU A 116 7.57 -7.38 0.86
CA GLU A 116 8.13 -8.43 1.73
C GLU A 116 7.39 -8.50 3.08
N ARG A 117 7.07 -7.34 3.69
CA ARG A 117 6.27 -7.34 4.93
C ARG A 117 4.84 -7.82 4.73
N LEU A 118 4.23 -7.52 3.60
CA LEU A 118 2.90 -8.04 3.27
C LEU A 118 2.91 -9.54 2.98
N ASP A 119 4.01 -10.09 2.43
CA ASP A 119 4.21 -11.54 2.34
C ASP A 119 4.14 -12.19 3.74
N PHE A 120 4.81 -11.60 4.73
CA PHE A 120 4.74 -12.09 6.11
C PHE A 120 3.35 -11.95 6.73
N LEU A 121 2.66 -10.84 6.48
CA LEU A 121 1.29 -10.61 6.95
C LEU A 121 0.34 -11.68 6.41
N LEU A 122 0.38 -11.91 5.09
CA LEU A 122 -0.42 -12.93 4.41
C LEU A 122 -0.07 -14.35 4.87
N LYS A 123 1.22 -14.68 5.03
CA LYS A 123 1.63 -15.99 5.58
C LYS A 123 1.04 -16.25 6.97
N LYS A 124 0.96 -15.20 7.79
CA LYS A 124 0.49 -15.32 9.18
C LYS A 124 -1.03 -15.46 9.26
N HIS A 125 -1.78 -14.66 8.50
CA HIS A 125 -3.23 -14.55 8.64
C HIS A 125 -4.03 -15.29 7.55
N GLY A 126 -3.43 -15.51 6.38
CA GLY A 126 -4.19 -15.85 5.17
C GLY A 126 -5.13 -14.72 4.75
N LEU A 127 -5.80 -14.88 3.59
CA LEU A 127 -6.76 -13.87 3.10
C LEU A 127 -8.01 -13.80 3.99
N ILE A 128 -8.57 -14.97 4.35
CA ILE A 128 -9.77 -15.07 5.18
C ILE A 128 -9.50 -14.54 6.60
N GLY A 129 -8.41 -15.00 7.25
CA GLY A 129 -8.07 -14.55 8.58
C GLY A 129 -7.66 -13.07 8.64
N TYR A 130 -7.09 -12.51 7.55
CA TYR A 130 -6.88 -11.07 7.43
C TYR A 130 -8.23 -10.34 7.48
N ARG A 131 -9.18 -10.72 6.61
CA ARG A 131 -10.51 -10.09 6.53
C ARG A 131 -11.26 -10.15 7.85
N ASP A 132 -11.25 -11.30 8.51
CA ASP A 132 -11.92 -11.50 9.80
C ASP A 132 -11.31 -10.66 10.92
N THR A 133 -10.00 -10.39 10.86
CA THR A 133 -9.31 -9.60 11.88
C THR A 133 -9.38 -8.10 11.60
N TRP A 134 -9.27 -7.67 10.34
CA TRP A 134 -9.33 -6.25 9.94
C TRP A 134 -10.74 -5.66 9.93
N TYR A 135 -11.77 -6.52 10.07
CA TYR A 135 -13.17 -6.17 10.36
C TYR A 135 -14.01 -5.63 9.18
N GLU A 136 -13.47 -4.88 8.20
CA GLU A 136 -14.31 -4.38 7.07
C GLU A 136 -13.71 -4.42 5.67
N HIS A 137 -12.39 -4.57 5.54
CA HIS A 137 -11.72 -4.57 4.24
C HIS A 137 -11.01 -5.88 3.95
N ASP A 138 -11.09 -6.32 2.69
CA ASP A 138 -10.30 -7.44 2.20
C ASP A 138 -8.84 -7.04 2.06
N PHE A 139 -7.95 -8.04 2.04
CA PHE A 139 -6.56 -7.76 1.68
C PHE A 139 -6.52 -7.22 0.25
N PRO A 140 -5.82 -6.10 -0.03
CA PRO A 140 -5.80 -5.45 -1.35
C PRO A 140 -4.95 -6.23 -2.37
N ILE A 141 -5.45 -7.42 -2.75
CA ILE A 141 -4.69 -8.43 -3.47
C ILE A 141 -4.30 -7.97 -4.87
N SER A 142 -5.19 -7.29 -5.60
CA SER A 142 -4.90 -6.78 -6.93
C SER A 142 -3.74 -5.79 -6.90
N SER A 143 -3.78 -4.83 -5.96
CA SER A 143 -2.75 -3.81 -5.82
C SER A 143 -1.41 -4.40 -5.40
N TYR A 144 -1.45 -5.30 -4.43
CA TYR A 144 -0.29 -6.07 -3.98
C TYR A 144 0.34 -6.88 -5.13
N LEU A 145 -0.45 -7.61 -5.93
CA LEU A 145 0.06 -8.43 -7.03
C LEU A 145 0.68 -7.58 -8.14
N LYS A 146 0.07 -6.45 -8.51
CA LYS A 146 0.64 -5.52 -9.51
C LYS A 146 1.99 -4.96 -9.05
N LEU A 147 2.09 -4.49 -7.81
CA LEU A 147 3.36 -4.02 -7.24
C LEU A 147 4.41 -5.13 -7.18
N LYS A 148 4.02 -6.33 -6.76
CA LYS A 148 4.91 -7.50 -6.67
C LYS A 148 5.41 -7.97 -8.04
N GLN A 149 4.55 -7.95 -9.05
CA GLN A 149 4.94 -8.22 -10.44
C GLN A 149 5.99 -7.24 -10.90
N TYR A 150 5.75 -5.93 -10.72
CA TYR A 150 6.73 -4.90 -11.03
C TYR A 150 8.08 -5.16 -10.34
N LEU A 151 8.08 -5.57 -9.06
CA LEU A 151 9.31 -5.85 -8.33
C LEU A 151 10.14 -6.99 -8.94
N ILE A 152 9.47 -8.00 -9.49
CA ILE A 152 10.08 -9.23 -10.04
C ILE A 152 10.51 -9.07 -11.49
N SER A 153 9.64 -8.52 -12.34
CA SER A 153 9.84 -8.52 -13.79
C SER A 153 10.13 -7.15 -14.37
N LYS A 154 9.93 -6.07 -13.61
CA LYS A 154 9.96 -4.68 -14.10
C LYS A 154 8.97 -4.43 -15.23
N SER A 155 7.85 -5.15 -15.22
CA SER A 155 6.77 -5.04 -16.21
C SER A 155 5.42 -4.93 -15.52
N SER A 156 4.41 -4.54 -16.28
CA SER A 156 3.02 -4.63 -15.85
C SER A 156 2.57 -6.08 -15.69
N PHE A 157 1.53 -6.28 -14.88
CA PHE A 157 0.81 -7.56 -14.86
C PHE A 157 0.01 -7.69 -16.16
N HIS A 158 0.08 -8.86 -16.80
CA HIS A 158 -0.56 -9.07 -18.09
C HIS A 158 -2.08 -9.13 -17.94
N THR A 159 -2.77 -8.30 -18.70
CA THR A 159 -4.22 -8.35 -18.90
C THR A 159 -4.53 -8.43 -20.39
N GLU A 160 -5.66 -9.03 -20.71
CA GLU A 160 -6.17 -9.14 -22.07
C GLU A 160 -7.48 -8.40 -22.19
N THR A 161 -7.55 -7.50 -23.17
CA THR A 161 -8.81 -6.87 -23.57
C THR A 161 -9.60 -7.83 -24.45
N PHE A 162 -10.90 -7.95 -24.19
CA PHE A 162 -11.83 -8.70 -25.02
C PHE A 162 -13.18 -7.99 -25.12
N VAL A 163 -13.96 -8.35 -26.14
CA VAL A 163 -15.31 -7.80 -26.33
C VAL A 163 -16.33 -8.90 -26.10
N GLU A 164 -17.27 -8.67 -25.20
CA GLU A 164 -18.41 -9.54 -24.99
C GLU A 164 -19.68 -8.70 -24.86
N LEU A 165 -20.72 -9.10 -25.60
CA LEU A 165 -21.98 -8.36 -25.75
C LEU A 165 -21.82 -6.89 -26.21
N GLY A 166 -20.72 -6.58 -26.92
CA GLY A 166 -20.42 -5.23 -27.41
C GLY A 166 -19.74 -4.32 -26.39
N TYR A 167 -19.39 -4.83 -25.21
CA TYR A 167 -18.62 -4.10 -24.19
C TYR A 167 -17.17 -4.56 -24.19
N GLU A 168 -16.26 -3.59 -24.16
CA GLU A 168 -14.84 -3.85 -23.93
C GLU A 168 -14.61 -4.16 -22.45
N MET A 169 -13.95 -5.28 -22.17
CA MET A 169 -13.67 -5.76 -20.82
C MET A 169 -12.22 -6.26 -20.73
N GLU A 170 -11.72 -6.33 -19.50
CA GLU A 170 -10.38 -6.85 -19.21
C GLU A 170 -10.46 -8.15 -18.41
N LYS A 171 -9.49 -9.04 -18.64
CA LYS A 171 -9.28 -10.24 -17.82
C LYS A 171 -7.78 -10.48 -17.60
N SER A 172 -7.48 -11.17 -16.51
CA SER A 172 -6.16 -11.71 -16.17
C SER A 172 -6.25 -13.23 -16.00
N ASP A 173 -5.11 -13.92 -15.96
CA ASP A 173 -5.06 -15.36 -15.67
C ASP A 173 -4.90 -15.61 -14.16
N ILE A 174 -5.96 -16.13 -13.55
CA ILE A 174 -5.99 -16.50 -12.12
C ILE A 174 -4.88 -17.48 -11.73
N ASN A 175 -4.40 -18.34 -12.63
CA ASN A 175 -3.30 -19.25 -12.32
C ASN A 175 -1.97 -18.50 -12.18
N GLU A 176 -1.75 -17.47 -12.98
CA GLU A 176 -0.58 -16.61 -12.87
C GLU A 176 -0.64 -15.76 -11.59
N GLU A 177 -1.82 -15.25 -11.24
CA GLU A 177 -2.05 -14.54 -9.97
C GLU A 177 -1.72 -15.45 -8.77
N MET A 178 -2.22 -16.68 -8.77
CA MET A 178 -1.96 -17.64 -7.69
C MET A 178 -0.47 -18.03 -7.62
N LYS A 179 0.20 -18.22 -8.76
CA LYS A 179 1.66 -18.46 -8.78
C LYS A 179 2.43 -17.28 -8.18
N LEU A 180 2.05 -16.05 -8.52
CA LEU A 180 2.69 -14.84 -8.02
C LEU A 180 2.44 -14.64 -6.52
N LEU A 181 1.22 -14.90 -6.05
CA LEU A 181 0.85 -14.85 -4.64
C LEU A 181 1.71 -15.81 -3.80
N MET A 182 1.95 -17.02 -4.32
CA MET A 182 2.73 -18.07 -3.64
C MET A 182 4.25 -17.88 -3.72
N LYS A 183 4.74 -16.97 -4.57
CA LYS A 183 6.16 -16.69 -4.73
C LYS A 183 6.59 -15.62 -3.74
N TYR A 184 7.45 -15.93 -2.78
CA TYR A 184 7.91 -14.94 -1.81
C TYR A 184 9.10 -14.14 -2.33
N LEU A 185 9.12 -12.83 -2.01
CA LEU A 185 10.28 -11.96 -2.23
C LEU A 185 11.38 -12.17 -1.18
#